data_AF-A0A661KNE2-F1
#
_entry.id   AF-A0A661KNE2-F1
#
_cell.length_a   1.000
_cell.length_b   1.000
_cell.length_c   1.000
_cell.angle_alpha   90.00
_cell.angle_beta   90.00
_cell.angle_gamma   90.00
#
_symmetry.space_group_name_H-M   'P 1'
#
loop_
_entity.id
_entity.type
_entity.pdbx_description
1 polymer ?
#
loop_
_entity_poly.entity_id
_entity_poly.type
_entity_poly.pdbx_seq_one_letter_code
_entity_poly.pdbx_strand_id
1 'polypeptide(L)'
;MSKFFPLLKKEFYIYINSFILYAVFTIFLLLSGYFFFTDVIRFDTFLIDTGISLTEGLFRQFFLDMVHVICLTIPLLTMKLFSEEKKTGTIELLLTYPVRDIDIIMAKYVSCL
;
A
#
# COMPACT_ATOMS: atom_id res chain seq x y z
N MET A 1 -18.51 -26.25 -0.46
CA MET A 1 -17.76 -25.62 0.65
C MET A 1 -16.94 -24.48 0.07
N SER A 2 -17.15 -23.25 0.53
CA SER A 2 -16.50 -22.04 -0.01
C SER A 2 -14.99 -22.10 0.24
N LYS A 3 -14.22 -22.44 -0.81
CA LYS A 3 -12.75 -22.51 -0.77
C LYS A 3 -12.08 -21.12 -0.67
N PHE A 4 -12.88 -20.06 -0.77
CA PHE A 4 -12.45 -18.66 -0.71
C PHE A 4 -11.75 -18.27 0.60
N PHE A 5 -12.36 -18.57 1.76
CA PHE A 5 -11.83 -18.12 3.06
C PHE A 5 -10.48 -18.77 3.43
N PRO A 6 -10.27 -20.09 3.22
CA PRO A 6 -8.94 -20.70 3.40
C PRO A 6 -7.89 -20.13 2.45
N LEU A 7 -8.26 -19.85 1.19
CA LEU A 7 -7.37 -19.27 0.20
C LEU A 7 -6.94 -17.86 0.61
N LEU A 8 -7.88 -17.01 1.00
CA LEU A 8 -7.60 -15.65 1.48
C LEU A 8 -6.66 -15.65 2.68
N LYS A 9 -6.91 -16.51 3.68
CA LYS A 9 -6.03 -16.61 4.86
C LYS A 9 -4.60 -17.02 4.49
N LYS A 10 -4.44 -17.94 3.53
CA LYS A 10 -3.13 -18.35 3.02
C LYS A 10 -2.44 -17.19 2.31
N GLU A 11 -3.12 -16.51 1.39
CA GLU A 11 -2.56 -15.39 0.62
C GLU A 11 -2.17 -14.22 1.54
N PHE A 12 -3.00 -13.89 2.54
CA PHE A 12 -2.71 -12.84 3.52
C PHE A 12 -1.48 -13.16 4.39
N TYR A 13 -1.32 -14.41 4.81
CA TYR A 13 -0.14 -14.84 5.57
C TYR A 13 1.14 -14.77 4.73
N ILE A 14 1.08 -15.18 3.47
CA ILE A 14 2.21 -15.07 2.53
C ILE A 14 2.58 -13.60 2.30
N TYR A 15 1.56 -12.74 2.16
CA TYR A 15 1.76 -11.32 1.94
C TYR A 15 2.46 -10.64 3.13
N ILE A 16 1.98 -10.88 4.35
CA ILE A 16 2.54 -10.32 5.60
C ILE A 16 3.93 -10.88 5.90
N ASN A 17 4.20 -12.15 5.60
CA ASN A 17 5.49 -12.76 5.94
C ASN A 17 6.61 -12.40 4.95
N SER A 18 6.30 -11.67 3.88
CA SER A 18 7.30 -11.32 2.87
C SER A 18 8.02 -10.01 3.21
N PHE A 19 9.36 -10.08 3.26
CA PHE A 19 10.28 -8.98 3.60
C PHE A 19 10.03 -7.69 2.83
N ILE A 20 9.62 -7.81 1.57
CA ILE A 20 9.33 -6.66 0.70
C ILE A 20 8.17 -5.81 1.25
N LEU A 21 7.15 -6.40 1.87
CA LEU A 21 6.04 -5.62 2.44
C LEU A 21 6.56 -4.65 3.50
N TYR A 22 7.41 -5.15 4.40
CA TYR A 22 8.03 -4.33 5.46
C TYR A 22 8.93 -3.24 4.89
N ALA A 23 9.70 -3.54 3.84
CA ALA A 23 10.53 -2.54 3.17
C ALA A 23 9.69 -1.41 2.57
N VAL A 24 8.60 -1.74 1.86
CA VAL A 24 7.69 -0.75 1.28
C VAL A 24 6.98 0.07 2.36
N PHE A 25 6.50 -0.57 3.43
CA PHE A 25 5.90 0.12 4.57
C PHE A 25 6.88 1.10 5.25
N THR A 26 8.14 0.70 5.39
CA THR A 26 9.19 1.54 5.98
C THR A 26 9.46 2.77 5.11
N ILE A 27 9.58 2.57 3.80
CA ILE A 27 9.78 3.67 2.84
C ILE A 27 8.58 4.62 2.84
N PHE A 28 7.36 4.08 2.85
CA PHE A 28 6.12 4.85 2.92
C PHE A 28 6.07 5.73 4.18
N LEU A 29 6.36 5.16 5.35
CA LEU A 29 6.39 5.90 6.61
C LEU A 29 7.48 6.99 6.63
N LEU A 30 8.68 6.68 6.11
CA LEU A 30 9.77 7.65 6.02
C LEU A 30 9.43 8.83 5.09
N LEU A 31 8.90 8.54 3.90
CA LEU A 31 8.45 9.57 2.97
C LEU A 31 7.34 10.42 3.58
N SER A 32 6.30 9.79 4.14
CA SER A 32 5.19 10.51 4.79
C SER A 32 5.67 11.38 5.94
N GLY A 33 6.59 10.90 6.78
CA GLY A 33 7.17 11.67 7.88
C GLY A 33 8.03 12.83 7.38
N TYR A 34 8.79 12.62 6.31
CA TYR A 34 9.62 13.66 5.70
C TYR A 34 8.79 14.80 5.10
N PHE A 35 7.72 14.49 4.37
CA PHE A 35 6.80 15.49 3.83
C PHE A 35 6.12 16.26 4.97
N PHE A 36 5.60 15.56 5.98
CA PHE A 36 4.99 16.20 7.15
C PHE A 36 5.94 17.16 7.86
N PHE A 37 7.19 16.76 8.10
CA PHE A 37 8.19 17.62 8.73
C PHE A 37 8.49 18.87 7.88
N THR A 38 8.60 18.71 6.56
CA THR A 38 8.86 19.82 5.64
C THR A 38 7.68 20.79 5.59
N ASP A 39 6.45 20.28 5.59
CA ASP A 39 5.23 21.09 5.63
C ASP A 39 5.15 21.90 6.93
N VAL A 40 5.44 21.29 8.07
CA VAL A 40 5.44 21.98 9.38
C VAL A 40 6.44 23.15 9.38
N ILE A 41 7.66 22.96 8.88
CA ILE A 41 8.67 24.04 8.80
C ILE A 41 8.24 25.15 7.83
N ARG A 42 7.67 24.78 6.68
CA ARG A 42 7.15 25.77 5.71
C ARG A 42 6.01 26.59 6.30
N PHE A 43 5.11 25.98 7.06
CA PHE A 43 4.03 26.70 7.70
C PHE A 43 4.53 27.58 8.84
N ASP A 44 5.48 27.13 9.67
CA ASP A 44 6.10 27.96 10.73
C ASP A 44 6.69 29.26 10.15
N THR A 45 7.39 29.17 9.02
CA THR A 45 7.95 30.36 8.33
C THR A 45 6.91 31.25 7.64
N PHE A 46 5.79 30.68 7.15
CA PHE A 46 4.74 31.41 6.43
C PHE A 46 3.68 32.05 7.35
N LEU A 47 3.52 31.52 8.57
CA LEU A 47 2.57 32.00 9.57
C LEU A 47 2.88 33.40 10.11
N ILE A 48 4.14 33.82 9.99
CA ILE A 48 4.58 35.16 10.40
C ILE A 48 3.91 36.24 9.52
N ASP A 49 3.47 35.91 8.31
CA ASP A 49 3.12 36.92 7.29
C ASP A 49 1.62 37.02 6.93
N THR A 50 0.77 36.02 7.27
CA THR A 50 -0.57 35.94 6.66
C THR A 50 -1.78 35.73 7.57
N GLY A 51 -1.64 35.37 8.85
CA GLY A 51 -2.79 35.29 9.79
C GLY A 51 -3.89 34.28 9.43
N ILE A 52 -3.59 33.31 8.55
CA ILE A 52 -4.52 32.26 8.12
C ILE A 52 -4.52 31.13 9.15
N SER A 53 -5.67 30.48 9.34
CA SER A 53 -5.86 29.31 10.20
C SER A 53 -4.89 28.17 9.85
N LEU A 54 -3.89 28.00 10.72
CA LEU A 54 -2.81 26.99 10.75
C LEU A 54 -3.26 25.59 10.31
N THR A 55 -4.44 25.20 10.78
CA THR A 55 -4.96 23.84 10.65
C THR A 55 -5.39 23.53 9.21
N GLU A 56 -6.14 24.41 8.55
CA GLU A 56 -6.68 24.10 7.22
C GLU A 56 -5.61 24.11 6.13
N GLY A 57 -4.64 25.04 6.21
CA GLY A 57 -3.55 25.11 5.25
C GLY A 57 -2.60 23.91 5.33
N LEU A 58 -2.19 23.55 6.55
CA LEU A 58 -1.22 22.50 6.80
C LEU A 58 -1.79 21.13 6.45
N PHE A 59 -3.02 20.82 6.89
CA PHE A 59 -3.67 19.57 6.51
C PHE A 59 -3.92 19.47 5.01
N ARG A 60 -4.33 20.56 4.34
CA ARG A 60 -4.55 20.54 2.89
C ARG A 60 -3.26 20.22 2.13
N GLN A 61 -2.14 20.86 2.50
CA GLN A 61 -0.85 20.60 1.87
C GLN A 61 -0.38 19.15 2.13
N PHE A 62 -0.48 18.70 3.37
CA PHE A 62 -0.13 17.33 3.75
C PHE A 62 -0.94 16.29 2.97
N PHE A 63 -2.25 16.49 2.81
CA PHE A 63 -3.09 15.56 2.03
C PHE A 63 -2.70 15.52 0.55
N LEU A 64 -2.29 16.65 -0.04
CA LEU A 64 -1.80 16.67 -1.42
C LEU A 64 -0.49 15.87 -1.54
N ASP A 65 0.44 16.03 -0.61
CA ASP A 65 1.70 15.29 -0.61
C ASP A 65 1.48 13.79 -0.35
N MET A 66 0.53 13.44 0.52
CA MET A 66 0.10 12.05 0.75
C MET A 66 -0.39 11.36 -0.53
N VAL A 67 -1.13 12.05 -1.39
CA VAL A 67 -1.59 11.49 -2.68
C VAL A 67 -0.39 11.10 -3.56
N HIS A 68 0.66 11.92 -3.59
CA HIS A 68 1.88 11.61 -4.35
C HIS A 68 2.60 10.38 -3.80
N VAL A 69 2.73 10.29 -2.47
CA VAL A 69 3.36 9.14 -1.80
C VAL A 69 2.56 7.85 -2.04
N ILE A 70 1.24 7.92 -1.93
CA ILE A 70 0.35 6.78 -2.17
C ILE A 70 0.42 6.34 -3.65
N CYS A 71 0.46 7.29 -4.58
CA CYS A 71 0.57 6.99 -6.02
C CYS A 71 1.86 6.22 -6.36
N LEU A 72 2.95 6.45 -5.62
CA LEU A 72 4.21 5.70 -5.78
C LEU A 72 4.17 4.34 -5.06
N THR A 73 3.48 4.26 -3.92
CA THR A 73 3.47 3.06 -3.07
C THR A 73 2.48 1.99 -3.57
N ILE A 74 1.32 2.39 -4.12
CA ILE A 74 0.30 1.45 -4.64
C ILE A 74 0.82 0.52 -5.74
N PRO A 75 1.51 1.02 -6.80
CA PRO A 75 2.04 0.15 -7.85
C PRO A 75 3.05 -0.87 -7.29
N LEU A 76 3.85 -0.44 -6.31
CA LEU A 76 4.86 -1.27 -5.68
C LEU A 76 4.24 -2.41 -4.86
N LEU A 77 3.13 -2.16 -4.16
CA LEU A 77 2.38 -3.17 -3.42
C LEU A 77 1.63 -4.13 -4.34
N THR A 78 0.99 -3.62 -5.40
CA THR A 78 0.14 -4.40 -6.31
C THR A 78 0.94 -5.29 -7.28
N MET A 79 2.07 -4.81 -7.83
CA MET A 79 2.89 -5.57 -8.78
C MET A 79 3.47 -6.85 -8.17
N LYS A 80 3.71 -6.86 -6.85
CA LYS A 80 4.26 -8.02 -6.14
C LYS A 80 3.33 -9.24 -6.18
N LEU A 81 2.01 -9.06 -6.07
CA LEU A 81 1.05 -10.16 -5.95
C LEU A 81 1.13 -11.17 -7.10
N PHE A 82 1.34 -10.67 -8.32
CA PHE A 82 1.48 -11.50 -9.51
C PHE A 82 2.94 -11.78 -9.87
N SER A 83 3.86 -10.87 -9.57
CA SER A 83 5.27 -11.03 -9.90
C SER A 83 5.96 -12.11 -9.05
N GLU A 84 5.63 -12.23 -7.75
CA GLU A 84 6.20 -13.28 -6.91
C GLU A 84 5.76 -14.67 -7.39
N GLU A 85 4.46 -14.88 -7.68
CA GLU A 85 3.98 -16.18 -8.16
C GLU A 85 4.48 -16.56 -9.55
N LYS A 86 4.66 -15.57 -10.43
CA LYS A 86 5.25 -15.78 -11.74
C LYS A 86 6.72 -16.15 -11.64
N LYS A 87 7.43 -15.60 -10.65
CA LYS A 87 8.85 -15.91 -10.37
C LYS A 87 9.03 -17.30 -9.74
N THR A 88 8.12 -17.73 -8.86
CA THR A 88 8.18 -19.05 -8.21
C THR A 88 7.54 -20.18 -9.01
N GLY A 89 6.89 -19.90 -10.14
CA GLY A 89 6.19 -20.91 -10.97
C GLY A 89 4.96 -21.51 -10.29
N THR A 90 4.55 -20.98 -9.13
CA THR A 90 3.42 -21.48 -8.34
C THR A 90 2.06 -21.14 -8.97
N ILE A 91 2.04 -20.24 -9.96
CA ILE A 91 0.84 -19.92 -10.75
C ILE A 91 0.28 -21.16 -11.44
N GLU A 92 1.14 -22.04 -11.95
CA GLU A 92 0.70 -23.24 -12.67
C GLU A 92 0.03 -24.24 -11.73
N LEU A 93 0.58 -24.39 -10.51
CA LEU A 93 0.02 -25.21 -9.43
C LEU A 93 -1.31 -24.66 -8.92
N LEU A 94 -1.47 -23.33 -8.88
CA LEU A 94 -2.69 -22.69 -8.41
C LEU A 94 -3.83 -22.87 -9.42
N LEU A 95 -3.51 -22.85 -10.72
CA LEU A 95 -4.45 -23.06 -11.83
C LEU A 95 -4.82 -24.54 -12.04
N THR A 96 -3.96 -25.49 -11.64
CA THR A 96 -4.32 -26.93 -11.68
C THR A 96 -5.22 -27.35 -10.52
N TYR A 97 -5.33 -26.54 -9.48
CA TYR A 97 -6.17 -26.84 -8.33
C TYR A 97 -7.65 -26.57 -8.67
N PRO A 98 -8.61 -27.40 -8.21
CA PRO A 98 -10.03 -27.21 -8.52
C PRO A 98 -10.64 -26.05 -7.70
N VAL A 99 -10.24 -24.83 -8.02
CA VAL A 99 -10.72 -23.55 -7.49
C VAL A 99 -11.23 -22.71 -8.66
N ARG A 100 -12.25 -21.90 -8.44
CA ARG A 100 -12.74 -20.99 -9.49
C ARG A 100 -11.79 -19.81 -9.61
N ASP A 101 -11.48 -19.40 -10.84
CA ASP A 101 -10.60 -18.25 -11.12
C ASP A 101 -11.06 -16.96 -10.42
N ILE A 102 -12.39 -16.78 -10.30
CA ILE A 102 -13.00 -15.63 -9.61
C ILE A 102 -12.65 -15.61 -8.13
N ASP A 103 -12.60 -16.77 -7.46
CA ASP A 103 -12.25 -16.87 -6.05
C ASP A 103 -10.77 -16.49 -5.84
N ILE A 104 -9.90 -16.81 -6.80
CA ILE A 104 -8.48 -16.46 -6.78
C ILE A 104 -8.29 -14.94 -6.96
N ILE A 105 -8.98 -14.35 -7.94
CA ILE A 105 -8.91 -12.91 -8.21
C ILE A 105 -9.42 -12.12 -7.01
N MET A 106 -10.59 -12.49 -6.47
CA MET A 106 -11.16 -11.85 -5.28
C MET A 106 -10.26 -12.01 -4.05
N ALA A 107 -9.68 -13.19 -3.84
CA ALA A 107 -8.80 -13.42 -2.69
C ALA A 107 -7.53 -12.56 -2.78
N LYS A 108 -6.94 -12.43 -3.97
CA LYS A 108 -5.76 -11.56 -4.20
C LYS A 108 -6.09 -10.09 -4.05
N TYR A 109 -7.24 -9.65 -4.59
CA TYR A 109 -7.67 -8.26 -4.46
C TYR A 109 -7.89 -7.88 -2.98
N VAL A 110 -8.64 -8.70 -2.23
CA VAL A 110 -8.92 -8.45 -0.81
C VAL A 110 -7.67 -8.59 0.06
N SER A 111 -6.69 -9.41 -0.34
CA SER A 111 -5.41 -9.49 0.40
C SER A 111 -4.51 -8.27 0.19
N CYS A 112 -4.75 -7.49 -0.87
CA CYS A 112 -3.98 -6.29 -1.20
C CYS A 112 -4.60 -4.99 -0.66
N LEU A 113 -5.90 -5.01 -0.35
CA LEU A 113 -6.66 -3.89 0.17
C LEU A 113 -6.43 -3.73 1.67
#